data_AF-A0A821GYQ3-F1
#
_entry.id   AF-A0A821GYQ3-F1
#
_cell.length_a   1.000
_cell.length_b   1.000
_cell.length_c   1.000
_cell.angle_alpha   90.00
_cell.angle_beta   90.00
_cell.angle_gamma   90.00
#
_symmetry.space_group_name_H-M   'P 1'
#
loop_
_entity.id
_entity.type
_entity.pdbx_description
1 polymer ?
#
loop_
_entity_poly.entity_id
_entity_poly.type
_entity_poly.pdbx_seq_one_letter_code
_entity_poly.pdbx_strand_id
1 'polypeptide(L)'
;MTLPIPDIYRGKYRDIDYNYDEEKLSQLYVNEVRQKVEEVESRGRRIAIFLIESLQSCGGQIIYPKNFLKNAFDYLHSKGILCLVDEVQTGFGRSGTHFWAFQSYGEDVVPDFVTMGKSMGNGFPVSALATRRCITQKFDNDGIEYFNTFGGNPVSCRAAIAVLDVIESENLMENA
;
A
#
# COMPACT_ATOMS: atom_id res chain seq x y z
N MET A 1 0.02 9.55 14.02
CA MET A 1 0.85 10.65 13.47
C MET A 1 0.70 10.62 11.97
N THR A 2 0.65 11.76 11.30
CA THR A 2 0.47 11.85 9.84
C THR A 2 1.69 12.46 9.17
N LEU A 3 1.88 12.12 7.90
CA LEU A 3 2.89 12.68 7.00
C LEU A 3 2.20 13.62 6.00
N PRO A 4 2.91 14.61 5.44
CA PRO A 4 2.39 15.35 4.30
C PRO A 4 2.14 14.38 3.15
N ILE A 5 1.02 14.57 2.45
CA ILE A 5 0.67 13.78 1.27
C ILE A 5 1.71 14.06 0.18
N PRO A 6 2.31 13.03 -0.46
CA PRO A 6 3.21 13.17 -1.60
C PRO A 6 2.50 13.61 -2.89
N ASP A 7 1.73 14.69 -2.82
CA ASP A 7 1.02 15.31 -3.93
C ASP A 7 1.94 16.36 -4.57
N ILE A 8 2.39 16.09 -5.80
CA ILE A 8 3.29 16.98 -6.53
C ILE A 8 2.58 18.17 -7.19
N TYR A 9 1.25 18.24 -7.15
CA TYR A 9 0.49 19.34 -7.74
C TYR A 9 0.05 20.36 -6.67
N ARG A 10 -0.50 19.88 -5.54
CA ARG A 10 -1.03 20.75 -4.46
C ARG A 10 -0.43 20.49 -3.08
N GLY A 11 0.52 19.55 -2.97
CA GLY A 11 1.15 19.20 -1.70
C GLY A 11 2.23 20.19 -1.25
N LYS A 12 3.00 19.76 -0.25
CA LYS A 12 4.07 20.57 0.38
C LYS A 12 5.18 20.92 -0.61
N TYR A 13 5.50 19.99 -1.51
CA TYR A 13 6.51 20.14 -2.56
C TYR A 13 5.82 19.94 -3.91
N ARG A 14 5.77 21.01 -4.72
CA ARG A 14 5.06 21.02 -5.99
C ARG A 14 6.02 21.00 -7.17
N ASP A 15 5.67 20.27 -8.21
CA ASP A 15 6.46 20.13 -9.44
C ASP A 15 6.89 21.47 -10.04
N ILE A 16 6.00 22.46 -10.07
CA ILE A 16 6.25 23.80 -10.58
C ILE A 16 7.36 24.55 -9.81
N ASP A 17 7.54 24.25 -8.53
CA ASP A 17 8.56 24.88 -7.69
C ASP A 17 9.95 24.24 -7.87
N TYR A 18 10.02 23.06 -8.51
CA TYR A 18 11.23 22.25 -8.66
C TYR A 18 11.51 21.86 -10.12
N ASN A 19 11.06 22.67 -11.10
CA ASN A 19 11.26 22.40 -12.53
C ASN A 19 10.84 20.98 -12.97
N TYR A 20 9.78 20.44 -12.37
CA TYR A 20 9.29 19.08 -12.66
C TYR A 20 10.33 17.96 -12.39
N ASP A 21 11.29 18.20 -11.51
CA ASP A 21 12.28 17.20 -11.09
C ASP A 21 11.66 16.19 -10.11
N GLU A 22 11.14 15.08 -10.66
CA GLU A 22 10.51 14.01 -9.88
C GLU A 22 11.46 13.34 -8.88
N GLU A 23 12.74 13.20 -9.21
CA GLU A 23 13.72 12.60 -8.29
C GLU A 23 13.93 13.51 -7.07
N LYS A 24 13.99 14.82 -7.30
CA LYS A 24 14.07 15.80 -6.22
C LYS A 24 12.82 15.79 -5.35
N LEU A 25 11.63 15.77 -5.96
CA LEU A 25 10.34 15.70 -5.23
C LEU A 25 10.25 14.43 -4.39
N SER A 26 10.64 13.29 -4.95
CA SER A 26 10.74 12.00 -4.27
C SER A 26 11.63 12.09 -3.03
N GLN A 27 12.85 12.63 -3.18
CA GLN A 27 13.77 12.83 -2.06
C GLN A 27 13.20 13.75 -0.97
N LEU A 28 12.52 14.83 -1.36
CA LEU A 28 11.92 15.76 -0.40
C LEU A 28 10.83 15.08 0.44
N TYR A 29 9.91 14.34 -0.18
CA TYR A 29 8.89 13.60 0.57
C TYR A 29 9.46 12.43 1.38
N VAL A 30 10.49 11.73 0.89
CA VAL A 30 11.19 10.72 1.70
C VAL A 30 11.86 11.35 2.92
N ASN A 31 12.40 12.57 2.82
CA ASN A 31 12.96 13.28 3.96
C ASN A 31 11.90 13.64 5.01
N GLU A 32 10.65 13.89 4.62
CA GLU A 32 9.54 14.05 5.58
C GLU A 32 9.29 12.75 6.36
N VAL A 33 9.37 11.59 5.69
CA VAL A 33 9.30 10.27 6.36
C VAL A 33 10.44 10.14 7.36
N ARG A 34 11.68 10.44 6.96
CA ARG A 34 12.86 10.37 7.84
C ARG A 34 12.74 11.25 9.07
N GLN A 35 12.42 12.53 8.87
CA GLN A 35 12.25 13.49 9.95
C GLN A 35 11.16 13.04 10.94
N LYS A 36 10.06 12.47 10.44
CA LYS A 36 9.01 11.92 11.30
C LYS A 36 9.49 10.74 12.14
N VAL A 37 10.20 9.79 11.51
CA VAL A 37 10.72 8.62 12.22
C VAL A 37 11.68 9.07 13.31
N GLU A 38 12.62 9.96 12.99
CA GLU A 38 13.57 10.53 13.94
C GLU A 38 12.88 11.30 15.08
N GLU A 39 11.86 12.09 14.79
CA GLU A 39 11.06 12.80 15.81
C GLU A 39 10.43 11.81 16.79
N VAL A 40 9.85 10.71 16.31
CA VAL A 40 9.21 9.70 17.17
C VAL A 40 10.26 8.95 18.00
N GLU A 41 11.36 8.55 17.37
CA GLU A 41 12.49 7.87 18.05
C GLU A 41 13.10 8.75 19.14
N SER A 42 13.25 10.06 18.90
CA SER A 42 13.80 11.02 19.87
C SER A 42 12.97 11.13 21.17
N ARG A 43 11.69 10.77 21.09
CA ARG A 43 10.76 10.73 22.23
C ARG A 43 10.73 9.36 22.91
N GLY A 44 11.67 8.46 22.59
CA GLY A 44 11.74 7.11 23.14
C GLY A 44 10.61 6.18 22.66
N ARG A 45 9.93 6.53 21.56
CA ARG A 45 8.85 5.72 20.98
C ARG A 45 9.35 4.99 19.73
N ARG A 46 8.68 3.89 19.38
CA ARG A 46 8.95 3.13 18.16
C ARG A 46 7.73 3.15 17.24
N ILE A 47 7.98 3.16 15.94
CA ILE A 47 6.94 3.02 14.92
C ILE A 47 6.90 1.54 14.53
N ALA A 48 5.71 0.94 14.54
CA ALA A 48 5.54 -0.45 14.14
C ALA A 48 5.29 -0.58 12.63
N ILE A 49 4.38 0.25 12.11
CA ILE A 49 3.87 0.15 10.74
C ILE A 49 3.78 1.55 10.12
N PHE A 50 4.20 1.65 8.86
CA PHE A 50 3.86 2.71 7.92
C PHE A 50 2.71 2.22 7.03
N LEU A 51 1.64 3.02 6.90
CA LEU A 51 0.46 2.69 6.11
C LEU A 51 0.29 3.72 5.00
N ILE A 52 0.05 3.25 3.77
CA ILE A 52 -0.16 4.11 2.61
C ILE A 52 -1.13 3.43 1.61
N GLU A 53 -2.01 4.18 0.96
CA GLU A 53 -2.73 3.69 -0.23
C GLU A 53 -1.75 3.65 -1.42
N SER A 54 -1.84 2.70 -2.34
CA SER A 54 -0.95 2.72 -3.53
C SER A 54 -1.09 4.00 -4.33
N LEU A 55 -2.34 4.45 -4.49
CA LEU A 55 -2.74 5.74 -5.04
C LEU A 55 -3.83 6.28 -4.13
N GLN A 56 -3.70 7.49 -3.61
CA GLN A 56 -4.71 7.98 -2.67
C GLN A 56 -6.02 8.28 -3.39
N SER A 57 -7.07 7.54 -3.05
CA SER A 57 -8.37 7.71 -3.67
C SER A 57 -9.06 8.96 -3.12
N CYS A 58 -9.55 8.89 -1.88
CA CYS A 58 -10.27 10.01 -1.25
C CYS A 58 -9.37 11.22 -0.99
N GLY A 59 -8.04 11.03 -1.01
CA GLY A 59 -7.06 12.11 -0.96
C GLY A 59 -6.99 12.97 -2.23
N GLY A 60 -7.61 12.53 -3.33
CA GLY A 60 -7.69 13.32 -4.57
C GLY A 60 -7.09 12.64 -5.81
N GLN A 61 -7.12 11.31 -5.89
CA GLN A 61 -6.51 10.54 -7.00
C GLN A 61 -5.01 10.85 -7.14
N ILE A 62 -4.29 10.79 -6.01
CA ILE A 62 -2.90 11.24 -5.94
C ILE A 62 -1.96 10.12 -6.38
N ILE A 63 -1.17 10.44 -7.41
CA ILE A 63 -0.03 9.63 -7.88
C ILE A 63 1.23 10.22 -7.24
N TYR A 64 1.99 9.38 -6.55
CA TYR A 64 3.25 9.78 -5.92
C TYR A 64 4.36 10.03 -6.95
N PRO A 65 5.33 10.90 -6.65
CA PRO A 65 6.51 11.07 -7.50
C PRO A 65 7.29 9.76 -7.65
N LYS A 66 7.93 9.58 -8.80
CA LYS A 66 8.71 8.38 -9.09
C LYS A 66 9.68 8.02 -7.97
N ASN A 67 9.87 6.72 -7.73
CA ASN A 67 10.75 6.16 -6.70
C ASN A 67 10.37 6.52 -5.24
N PHE A 68 9.31 7.28 -4.97
CA PHE A 68 8.96 7.67 -3.60
C PHE A 68 8.69 6.44 -2.72
N LEU A 69 7.78 5.54 -3.15
CA LEU A 69 7.43 4.34 -2.38
C LEU A 69 8.65 3.45 -2.14
N LYS A 70 9.42 3.18 -3.19
CA LYS A 70 10.67 2.40 -3.09
C LYS A 70 11.60 2.97 -2.04
N ASN A 71 11.97 4.26 -2.18
CA ASN A 71 12.92 4.92 -1.30
C ASN A 71 12.41 5.05 0.15
N ALA A 72 11.09 5.24 0.33
CA ALA A 72 10.47 5.25 1.63
C ALA A 72 10.52 3.86 2.28
N PHE A 73 10.17 2.80 1.55
CA PHE A 73 10.20 1.42 2.05
C PHE A 73 11.62 0.97 2.40
N ASP A 74 12.60 1.24 1.54
CA ASP A 74 14.01 0.95 1.81
C ASP A 74 14.45 1.57 3.15
N TYR A 75 14.10 2.84 3.38
CA TYR A 75 14.40 3.52 4.63
C TYR A 75 13.65 2.92 5.83
N LEU A 76 12.35 2.68 5.70
CA LEU A 76 11.51 2.12 6.77
C LEU A 76 11.96 0.71 7.17
N HIS A 77 12.27 -0.14 6.20
CA HIS A 77 12.83 -1.47 6.41
C HIS A 77 14.20 -1.40 7.10
N SER A 78 15.06 -0.44 6.75
CA SER A 78 16.33 -0.23 7.47
C SER A 78 16.15 0.13 8.95
N LYS A 79 14.97 0.62 9.33
CA LYS A 79 14.56 0.95 10.70
C LYS A 79 13.75 -0.15 11.38
N GLY A 80 13.50 -1.27 10.70
CA GLY A 80 12.64 -2.34 11.19
C GLY A 80 11.16 -1.96 11.28
N ILE A 81 10.74 -0.93 10.53
CA ILE A 81 9.35 -0.49 10.42
C ILE A 81 8.69 -1.26 9.27
N LEU A 82 7.55 -1.88 9.53
CA LEU A 82 6.81 -2.66 8.53
C LEU A 82 6.01 -1.73 7.61
N CYS A 83 5.87 -2.11 6.34
CA CYS A 83 5.13 -1.33 5.35
C CYS A 83 3.82 -2.04 4.98
N LEU A 84 2.69 -1.35 5.17
CA LEU A 84 1.37 -1.77 4.71
C LEU A 84 0.93 -0.91 3.55
N VAL A 85 0.54 -1.57 2.46
CA VAL A 85 -0.10 -0.92 1.32
C VAL A 85 -1.59 -1.24 1.33
N ASP A 86 -2.40 -0.20 1.22
CA ASP A 86 -3.85 -0.32 1.08
C ASP A 86 -4.25 -0.33 -0.40
N GLU A 87 -4.65 -1.52 -0.87
CA GLU A 87 -5.13 -1.79 -2.24
C GLU A 87 -6.66 -1.94 -2.29
N VAL A 88 -7.38 -1.54 -1.23
CA VAL A 88 -8.85 -1.69 -1.18
C VAL A 88 -9.53 -0.95 -2.34
N GLN A 89 -8.99 0.16 -2.82
CA GLN A 89 -9.54 0.92 -3.96
C GLN A 89 -8.89 0.57 -5.31
N THR A 90 -7.61 0.24 -5.28
CA THR A 90 -6.72 0.29 -6.44
C THR A 90 -6.21 -1.08 -6.90
N GLY A 91 -6.48 -2.13 -6.12
CA GLY A 91 -6.12 -3.50 -6.49
C GLY A 91 -7.02 -4.09 -7.58
N PHE A 92 -6.74 -5.34 -7.95
CA PHE A 92 -7.48 -6.12 -8.95
C PHE A 92 -7.45 -5.47 -10.34
N GLY A 93 -6.28 -5.03 -10.79
CA GLY A 93 -6.06 -4.57 -12.16
C GLY A 93 -6.51 -3.15 -12.47
N ARG A 94 -6.97 -2.37 -11.46
CA ARG A 94 -7.53 -1.02 -11.68
C ARG A 94 -6.56 -0.05 -12.35
N SER A 95 -5.25 -0.22 -12.13
CA SER A 95 -4.20 0.61 -12.75
C SER A 95 -3.94 0.30 -14.23
N GLY A 96 -4.53 -0.78 -14.74
CA GLY A 96 -4.41 -1.27 -16.12
C GLY A 96 -3.08 -1.88 -16.52
N THR A 97 -1.99 -1.51 -15.85
CA THR A 97 -0.65 -2.03 -16.13
C THR A 97 -0.25 -3.18 -15.22
N HIS A 98 -0.81 -3.22 -14.00
CA HIS A 98 -0.48 -4.20 -12.99
C HIS A 98 -1.71 -4.61 -12.19
N PHE A 99 -1.67 -5.82 -11.64
CA PHE A 99 -2.75 -6.36 -10.82
C PHE A 99 -2.87 -5.61 -9.48
N TRP A 100 -1.74 -5.23 -8.88
CA TRP A 100 -1.68 -4.37 -7.71
C TRP A 100 -1.08 -3.02 -8.10
N ALA A 101 -1.74 -1.91 -7.74
CA ALA A 101 -1.29 -0.58 -8.12
C ALA A 101 0.09 -0.21 -7.57
N PHE A 102 0.52 -0.73 -6.40
CA PHE A 102 1.87 -0.43 -5.90
C PHE A 102 2.98 -0.93 -6.84
N GLN A 103 2.71 -1.95 -7.65
CA GLN A 103 3.68 -2.51 -8.60
C GLN A 103 4.00 -1.53 -9.73
N SER A 104 3.12 -0.55 -10.02
CA SER A 104 3.40 0.50 -11.01
C SER A 104 4.57 1.40 -10.60
N TYR A 105 5.00 1.35 -9.34
CA TYR A 105 6.16 2.10 -8.84
C TYR A 105 7.49 1.34 -8.96
N GLY A 106 7.47 0.06 -9.35
CA GLY A 106 8.65 -0.79 -9.52
C GLY A 106 8.46 -2.21 -8.95
N GLU A 107 9.11 -3.20 -9.58
CA GLU A 107 9.09 -4.60 -9.12
C GLU A 107 9.75 -4.79 -7.73
N ASP A 108 10.60 -3.84 -7.35
CA ASP A 108 11.30 -3.78 -6.06
C ASP A 108 10.48 -3.11 -4.94
N VAL A 109 9.29 -2.60 -5.25
CA VAL A 109 8.35 -2.09 -4.24
C VAL A 109 7.57 -3.26 -3.64
N VAL A 110 8.14 -3.85 -2.58
CA VAL A 110 7.55 -5.03 -1.92
C VAL A 110 7.12 -4.70 -0.47
N PRO A 111 5.81 -4.53 -0.19
CA PRO A 111 5.34 -4.28 1.16
C PRO A 111 5.43 -5.53 2.06
N ASP A 112 5.19 -5.34 3.36
CA ASP A 112 5.05 -6.41 4.34
C ASP A 112 3.59 -6.88 4.48
N PHE A 113 2.66 -5.97 4.18
CA PHE A 113 1.22 -6.22 4.21
C PHE A 113 0.52 -5.58 3.01
N VAL A 114 -0.52 -6.24 2.50
CA VAL A 114 -1.44 -5.68 1.51
C VAL A 114 -2.88 -5.87 1.99
N THR A 115 -3.64 -4.80 2.15
CA THR A 115 -5.09 -4.88 2.40
C THR A 115 -5.87 -4.85 1.10
N MET A 116 -6.91 -5.67 0.99
CA MET A 116 -7.75 -5.78 -0.20
C MET A 116 -9.21 -6.00 0.18
N GLY A 117 -10.14 -5.54 -0.65
CA GLY A 117 -11.58 -5.58 -0.41
C GLY A 117 -12.32 -5.07 -1.64
N LYS A 118 -13.47 -4.40 -1.48
CA LYS A 118 -14.27 -3.74 -2.55
C LYS A 118 -14.33 -4.53 -3.87
N SER A 119 -13.42 -4.24 -4.81
CA SER A 119 -13.31 -4.94 -6.10
C SER A 119 -13.19 -6.44 -5.95
N MET A 120 -12.53 -6.94 -4.88
CA MET A 120 -12.38 -8.36 -4.55
C MET A 120 -13.70 -9.15 -4.61
N GLY A 121 -14.81 -8.55 -4.18
CA GLY A 121 -16.11 -9.22 -4.16
C GLY A 121 -17.10 -8.69 -5.18
N ASN A 122 -16.71 -7.73 -6.03
CA ASN A 122 -17.61 -6.99 -6.90
C ASN A 122 -18.90 -6.52 -6.18
N GLY A 123 -18.73 -5.96 -4.97
CA GLY A 123 -19.83 -5.52 -4.10
C GLY A 123 -20.31 -6.56 -3.08
N PHE A 124 -19.96 -7.84 -3.23
CA PHE A 124 -20.21 -8.86 -2.21
C PHE A 124 -19.26 -8.67 -1.00
N PRO A 125 -19.72 -8.85 0.26
CA PRO A 125 -18.87 -8.67 1.43
C PRO A 125 -17.71 -9.68 1.50
N VAL A 126 -16.51 -9.20 1.19
CA VAL A 126 -15.24 -9.94 1.33
C VAL A 126 -14.08 -8.94 1.41
N SER A 127 -13.12 -9.24 2.28
CA SER A 127 -11.83 -8.53 2.37
C SER A 127 -10.76 -9.50 2.81
N ALA A 128 -9.50 -9.14 2.57
CA ALA A 128 -8.35 -9.92 3.00
C ALA A 128 -7.16 -9.01 3.35
N LEU A 129 -6.26 -9.58 4.14
CA LEU A 129 -4.93 -9.05 4.43
C LEU A 129 -3.92 -10.11 3.99
N ALA A 130 -3.08 -9.80 3.02
CA ALA A 130 -1.93 -10.63 2.66
C ALA A 130 -0.70 -10.14 3.41
N THR A 131 0.14 -11.05 3.91
CA THR A 131 1.40 -10.72 4.59
C THR A 131 2.46 -11.80 4.41
N ARG A 132 3.71 -11.47 4.77
CA ARG A 132 4.86 -12.38 4.68
C ARG A 132 4.74 -13.51 5.71
N ARG A 133 5.14 -14.72 5.31
CA ARG A 133 5.13 -15.90 6.18
C ARG A 133 5.93 -15.72 7.48
N CYS A 134 7.04 -15.00 7.45
CA CYS A 134 7.83 -14.74 8.66
C CYS A 134 7.05 -13.92 9.70
N ILE A 135 6.14 -13.04 9.26
CA ILE A 135 5.29 -12.23 10.13
C ILE A 135 4.21 -13.11 10.75
N THR A 136 3.53 -13.95 9.96
CA THR A 136 2.52 -14.88 10.50
C THR A 136 3.14 -15.89 11.47
N GLN A 137 4.32 -16.44 11.16
CA GLN A 137 5.03 -17.34 12.07
C GLN A 137 5.39 -16.66 13.39
N LYS A 138 5.81 -15.38 13.35
CA LYS A 138 6.08 -14.63 14.57
C LYS A 138 4.80 -14.40 15.38
N PHE A 139 3.71 -14.05 14.70
CA PHE A 139 2.39 -13.87 15.32
C PHE A 139 1.92 -15.15 16.05
N ASP A 140 2.05 -16.31 15.39
CA ASP A 140 1.70 -17.61 15.97
C ASP A 140 2.61 -17.99 17.15
N ASN A 141 3.93 -17.81 16.99
CA ASN A 141 4.91 -18.18 18.02
C ASN A 141 4.83 -17.31 19.27
N ASP A 142 4.42 -16.05 19.13
CA ASP A 142 4.21 -15.13 20.26
C ASP A 142 2.90 -15.45 21.02
N GLY A 143 2.18 -16.51 20.62
CA GLY A 143 0.98 -17.02 21.29
C GLY A 143 -0.23 -16.12 21.13
N ILE A 144 -0.26 -15.27 20.09
CA ILE A 144 -1.37 -14.36 19.87
C ILE A 144 -2.53 -15.14 19.27
N GLU A 145 -3.60 -15.31 20.04
CA GLU A 145 -4.83 -15.91 19.54
C GLU A 145 -5.58 -14.89 18.66
N TYR A 146 -5.77 -15.24 17.39
CA TYR A 146 -6.65 -14.52 16.47
C TYR A 146 -7.77 -15.45 16.00
N PHE A 147 -9.00 -15.04 16.25
CA PHE A 147 -10.19 -15.77 15.83
C PHE A 147 -11.16 -14.82 15.14
N ASN A 148 -11.75 -15.27 14.04
CA ASN A 148 -12.82 -14.56 13.35
C ASN A 148 -13.93 -15.56 12.94
N THR A 149 -15.16 -15.29 13.38
CA THR A 149 -16.32 -16.19 13.14
C THR A 149 -16.57 -16.45 11.65
N PHE A 150 -16.27 -15.46 10.80
CA PHE A 150 -16.51 -15.50 9.36
C PHE A 150 -15.22 -15.53 8.53
N GLY A 151 -14.08 -15.87 9.17
CA GLY A 151 -12.83 -16.07 8.44
C GLY A 151 -12.99 -17.12 7.36
N GLY A 152 -12.66 -16.78 6.11
CA GLY A 152 -12.74 -17.70 4.98
C GLY A 152 -14.16 -18.20 4.71
N ASN A 153 -15.18 -17.32 4.81
CA ASN A 153 -16.55 -17.68 4.46
C ASN A 153 -16.62 -18.30 3.04
N PRO A 154 -17.11 -19.54 2.87
CA PRO A 154 -17.08 -20.23 1.57
C PRO A 154 -17.83 -19.50 0.45
N VAL A 155 -18.93 -18.82 0.76
CA VAL A 155 -19.71 -18.04 -0.22
C VAL A 155 -18.94 -16.80 -0.64
N SER A 156 -18.36 -16.06 0.31
CA SER A 156 -17.47 -14.92 0.03
C SER A 156 -16.25 -15.35 -0.80
N CYS A 157 -15.63 -16.47 -0.47
CA CYS A 157 -14.50 -17.01 -1.24
C CYS A 157 -14.92 -17.38 -2.67
N ARG A 158 -16.09 -18.00 -2.85
CA ARG A 158 -16.58 -18.34 -4.20
C ARG A 158 -16.90 -17.08 -5.01
N ALA A 159 -17.47 -16.05 -4.40
CA ALA A 159 -17.69 -14.76 -5.05
C ALA A 159 -16.36 -14.14 -5.49
N ALA A 160 -15.34 -14.13 -4.62
CA ALA A 160 -14.02 -13.60 -4.95
C ALA A 160 -13.31 -14.38 -6.06
N ILE A 161 -13.40 -15.71 -6.07
CA ILE A 161 -12.87 -16.54 -7.15
C ILE A 161 -13.55 -16.22 -8.48
N ALA A 162 -14.88 -16.11 -8.49
CA ALA A 162 -15.61 -15.76 -9.71
C ALA A 162 -15.21 -14.37 -10.26
N VAL A 163 -14.90 -13.42 -9.38
CA VAL A 163 -14.36 -12.10 -9.79
C VAL A 163 -13.00 -12.25 -10.46
N LEU A 164 -12.09 -13.07 -9.90
CA LEU A 164 -10.79 -13.33 -10.50
C LEU A 164 -10.93 -13.99 -11.88
N ASP A 165 -11.80 -14.99 -12.00
CA ASP A 165 -12.07 -15.68 -13.26
C ASP A 165 -12.54 -14.70 -14.36
N VAL A 166 -13.39 -13.74 -14.01
CA VAL A 166 -13.88 -12.70 -14.94
C VAL A 166 -12.77 -11.71 -15.31
N ILE A 167 -11.97 -11.26 -14.34
CA ILE A 167 -10.84 -10.35 -14.61
C ILE A 167 -9.87 -10.98 -15.64
N GLU A 168 -9.55 -12.26 -15.47
CA GLU A 168 -8.65 -12.99 -16.37
C GLU A 168 -9.30 -13.29 -17.73
N SER A 169 -10.51 -13.87 -17.75
CA SER A 169 -11.14 -14.31 -18.99
C SER A 169 -11.59 -13.16 -19.90
N GLU A 170 -11.94 -12.01 -19.33
CA GLU A 170 -12.36 -10.83 -20.09
C GLU A 170 -11.22 -9.82 -20.32
N ASN A 171 -9.97 -10.12 -19.89
CA ASN A 171 -8.81 -9.22 -20.00
C ASN A 171 -9.13 -7.82 -19.44
N LEU A 172 -9.74 -7.77 -18.25
CA LEU A 172 -10.25 -6.51 -17.69
C LEU A 172 -9.14 -5.57 -17.26
N MET A 173 -7.96 -6.09 -16.95
CA MET A 173 -6.80 -5.27 -16.63
C MET A 173 -6.35 -4.49 -17.86
N GLU A 174 -6.25 -5.12 -19.03
CA GLU A 174 -5.88 -4.46 -20.28
C GLU A 174 -6.93 -3.43 -20.76
N ASN A 175 -8.18 -3.56 -20.29
CA ASN A 175 -9.30 -2.67 -20.62
C ASN A 175 -9.56 -1.55 -19.58
N ALA A 176 -8.69 -1.42 -18.57
CA ALA A 176 -8.88 -0.47 -17.46
C ALA A 176 -8.58 1.00 -17.82
#